data_AF-A0A7S4JT82-F1
#
_entry.id   AF-A0A7S4JT82-F1
#
_cell.length_a   1.000
_cell.length_b   1.000
_cell.length_c   1.000
_cell.angle_alpha   90.00
_cell.angle_beta   90.00
_cell.angle_gamma   90.00
#
_symmetry.space_group_name_H-M   'P 1'
#
loop_
_entity.id
_entity.type
_entity.pdbx_description
1 polymer ?
#
loop_
_entity_poly.entity_id
_entity_poly.type
_entity_poly.pdbx_seq_one_letter_code
_entity_poly.pdbx_strand_id
1 'polypeptide(L)'
;MKKASCIVIPSLLAPVASIAVPISTAFVVSPRVATDVDKCTRTVLKYKSLPTLESLSTNDSFTDQTYYASMLVRKLSGQPSPFEFFPYERVILLEEDATVCFDELEDEDEDEDEVEDENEMSELLTAQLSHRDGIRGFFAAYLSGEGDTVADAEHIPAPLSEAMQRADMDAMVQIGCMNVVMSTAMTSMYSDPALKANSAKMAKRSKKILSSLKSIHMMKNCEAIVVVATGAADHRANPQLVKLWKGILKSYKYEEEQLRDIVIAFTDLM
;
A
#
# COMPACT_ATOMS: atom_id res chain seq x y z
N MET A 1 -12.05 4.78 50.08
CA MET A 1 -10.63 4.39 49.87
C MET A 1 -10.62 3.28 48.84
N LYS A 2 -10.36 3.60 47.56
CA LYS A 2 -10.19 2.59 46.50
C LYS A 2 -8.71 2.19 46.49
N LYS A 3 -8.44 0.89 46.58
CA LYS A 3 -7.07 0.35 46.48
C LYS A 3 -6.63 0.44 45.03
N ALA A 4 -5.55 1.15 44.75
CA ALA A 4 -4.82 1.00 43.50
C ALA A 4 -4.13 -0.37 43.52
N SER A 5 -4.33 -1.18 42.49
CA SER A 5 -3.58 -2.42 42.28
C SER A 5 -2.75 -2.24 41.02
N CYS A 6 -1.44 -2.23 41.17
CA CYS A 6 -0.50 -2.27 40.05
C CYS A 6 -0.39 -3.73 39.59
N ILE A 7 -0.72 -4.00 38.32
CA ILE A 7 -0.54 -5.31 37.71
C ILE A 7 0.70 -5.23 36.82
N VAL A 8 1.77 -5.90 37.23
CA VAL A 8 2.93 -6.20 36.37
C VAL A 8 2.70 -7.59 35.79
N ILE A 9 2.61 -7.71 34.47
CA ILE A 9 2.47 -9.00 33.80
C ILE A 9 3.84 -9.41 33.24
N PRO A 10 4.47 -10.49 33.72
CA PRO A 10 5.66 -11.02 33.07
C PRO A 10 5.26 -11.81 31.82
N SER A 11 6.01 -11.58 30.75
CA SER A 11 5.92 -12.32 29.49
C SER A 11 6.19 -13.80 29.73
N LEU A 12 5.17 -14.66 29.63
CA LEU A 12 5.34 -16.10 29.45
C LEU A 12 4.10 -16.71 28.76
N LEU A 13 4.39 -17.51 27.73
CA LEU A 13 3.48 -18.30 26.90
C LEU A 13 2.67 -19.32 27.72
N ALA A 14 1.35 -19.19 27.73
CA ALA A 14 0.40 -20.30 27.91
C ALA A 14 -1.03 -19.89 27.48
N PRO A 15 -1.85 -20.82 26.94
CA PRO A 15 -3.19 -20.50 26.46
C PRO A 15 -4.20 -20.44 27.62
N VAL A 16 -4.93 -19.33 27.73
CA VAL A 16 -5.98 -19.15 28.75
C VAL A 16 -7.36 -19.24 28.09
N ALA A 17 -8.22 -20.04 28.73
CA ALA A 17 -9.61 -20.28 28.36
C ALA A 17 -10.46 -18.99 28.33
N SER A 18 -11.44 -18.98 27.43
CA SER A 18 -12.34 -17.86 27.16
C SER A 18 -13.24 -17.56 28.39
N ILE A 19 -13.07 -16.38 28.98
CA ILE A 19 -13.99 -15.81 29.97
C ILE A 19 -14.73 -14.66 29.28
N ALA A 20 -16.04 -14.79 29.14
CA ALA A 20 -16.88 -13.72 28.61
C ALA A 20 -17.13 -12.66 29.70
N VAL A 21 -16.59 -11.46 29.50
CA VAL A 21 -16.89 -10.27 30.31
C VAL A 21 -17.73 -9.31 29.46
N PRO A 22 -18.86 -8.77 29.97
CA PRO A 22 -19.61 -7.76 29.23
C PRO A 22 -18.82 -6.45 29.16
N ILE A 23 -18.39 -6.06 27.96
CA ILE A 23 -17.75 -4.77 27.69
C ILE A 23 -18.87 -3.73 27.53
N SER A 24 -18.93 -2.74 28.42
CA SER A 24 -20.00 -1.73 28.40
C SER A 24 -19.68 -0.48 27.57
N THR A 25 -18.41 -0.23 27.20
CA THR A 25 -18.03 0.96 26.41
C THR A 25 -16.69 0.71 25.70
N ALA A 26 -16.60 1.07 24.42
CA ALA A 26 -15.35 1.09 23.66
C ALA A 26 -15.13 2.49 23.06
N PHE A 27 -13.90 2.97 23.06
CA PHE A 27 -13.52 4.27 22.51
C PHE A 27 -12.64 4.05 21.27
N VAL A 28 -12.90 4.83 20.22
CA VAL A 28 -12.06 4.90 19.02
C VAL A 28 -11.57 6.33 18.91
N VAL A 29 -10.24 6.51 18.94
CA VAL A 29 -9.61 7.82 18.74
C VAL A 29 -9.15 7.89 17.28
N SER A 30 -9.62 8.88 16.53
CA SER A 30 -9.17 9.12 15.15
C SER A 30 -8.01 10.11 15.16
N PRO A 31 -6.87 9.81 14.51
CA PRO A 31 -5.70 10.69 14.49
C PRO A 31 -5.80 11.71 13.34
N ARG A 32 -6.89 12.48 13.26
CA ARG A 32 -6.96 13.63 12.35
C ARG A 32 -7.63 14.83 12.99
N VAL A 33 -6.86 15.93 13.01
CA VAL A 33 -7.16 17.32 13.42
C VAL A 33 -6.88 17.63 14.90
N ALA A 34 -5.60 17.89 15.20
CA ALA A 34 -5.19 18.85 16.23
C ALA A 34 -3.80 19.41 15.87
N THR A 35 -3.75 20.59 15.24
CA THR A 35 -2.53 21.41 15.09
C THR A 35 -2.40 22.42 16.24
N ASP A 36 -3.08 22.19 17.36
CA ASP A 36 -3.15 23.09 18.51
C ASP A 36 -3.28 22.23 19.77
N VAL A 37 -2.17 22.12 20.53
CA VAL A 37 -2.02 21.19 21.67
C VAL A 37 -3.04 21.49 22.79
N ASP A 38 -3.59 22.70 22.83
CA ASP A 38 -4.54 23.14 23.85
C ASP A 38 -6.03 22.88 23.52
N LYS A 39 -6.36 22.27 22.38
CA LYS A 39 -7.75 22.01 21.99
C LYS A 39 -8.01 20.59 21.52
N CYS A 40 -7.71 19.62 22.38
CA CYS A 40 -8.26 18.27 22.21
C CYS A 40 -9.74 18.25 22.63
N THR A 41 -10.63 18.68 21.74
CA THR A 41 -12.08 18.49 21.94
C THR A 41 -12.43 17.01 21.79
N ARG A 42 -12.73 16.36 22.92
CA ARG A 42 -13.33 15.01 22.98
C ARG A 42 -14.57 14.96 22.09
N THR A 43 -14.46 14.37 20.90
CA THR A 43 -15.65 14.01 20.12
C THR A 43 -16.19 12.70 20.66
N VAL A 44 -17.23 12.79 21.48
CA VAL A 44 -17.90 11.62 22.07
C VAL A 44 -18.92 11.08 21.07
N LEU A 45 -18.58 10.01 20.35
CA LEU A 45 -19.56 9.25 19.58
C LEU A 45 -20.34 8.32 20.52
N LYS A 46 -21.49 8.79 21.03
CA LYS A 46 -22.45 7.94 21.76
C LYS A 46 -23.23 7.07 20.77
N TYR A 47 -22.78 5.84 20.55
CA TYR A 47 -23.64 4.81 19.95
C TYR A 47 -24.61 4.30 21.01
N LYS A 48 -25.89 4.71 20.94
CA LYS A 48 -26.96 4.25 21.84
C LYS A 48 -27.39 2.80 21.58
N SER A 49 -26.98 2.22 20.46
CA SER A 49 -27.21 0.83 20.09
C SER A 49 -26.35 0.52 18.87
N LEU A 50 -25.58 -0.57 18.90
CA LEU A 50 -24.98 -1.14 17.69
C LEU A 50 -26.12 -1.54 16.74
N PRO A 51 -26.09 -1.15 15.45
CA PRO A 51 -27.04 -1.67 14.48
C PRO A 51 -26.87 -3.19 14.37
N THR A 52 -27.97 -3.93 14.44
CA THR A 52 -28.00 -5.36 14.14
C THR A 52 -27.58 -5.58 12.68
N LEU A 53 -26.83 -6.65 12.41
CA LEU A 53 -26.29 -7.03 11.08
C LEU A 53 -27.33 -6.98 9.93
N GLU A 54 -28.62 -7.10 10.25
CA GLU A 54 -29.74 -7.06 9.29
C GLU A 54 -30.08 -5.66 8.76
N SER A 55 -29.58 -4.57 9.37
CA SER A 55 -29.93 -3.21 8.93
C SER A 55 -28.95 -2.57 7.93
N LEU A 56 -27.92 -3.30 7.49
CA LEU A 56 -26.96 -2.84 6.48
C LEU A 56 -27.40 -3.33 5.09
N SER A 57 -28.28 -2.57 4.44
CA SER A 57 -28.73 -2.82 3.06
C SER A 57 -27.70 -2.31 2.03
N THR A 58 -27.62 -3.00 0.89
CA THR A 58 -26.52 -2.98 -0.09
C THR A 58 -26.43 -1.76 -1.03
N ASN A 59 -27.01 -0.59 -0.70
CA ASN A 59 -27.10 0.51 -1.66
C ASN A 59 -26.63 1.89 -1.19
N ASP A 60 -25.99 2.02 -0.03
CA ASP A 60 -25.40 3.30 0.39
C ASP A 60 -23.87 3.28 0.25
N SER A 61 -23.32 4.41 -0.22
CA SER A 61 -21.89 4.65 -0.33
C SER A 61 -21.22 4.40 1.03
N PHE A 62 -20.29 3.45 1.07
CA PHE A 62 -19.48 3.19 2.26
C PHE A 62 -18.63 4.42 2.53
N THR A 63 -18.94 5.13 3.59
CA THR A 63 -17.99 6.04 4.22
C THR A 63 -17.05 5.21 5.11
N ASP A 64 -15.77 5.57 5.19
CA ASP A 64 -14.74 4.82 5.92
C ASP A 64 -15.18 4.42 7.35
N GLN A 65 -15.99 5.24 8.02
CA GLN A 65 -16.39 5.03 9.41
C GLN A 65 -17.34 3.83 9.62
N THR A 66 -18.28 3.58 8.70
CA THR A 66 -19.18 2.41 8.81
C THR A 66 -18.46 1.12 8.46
N TYR A 67 -17.43 1.20 7.61
CA TYR A 67 -16.55 0.08 7.30
C TYR A 67 -15.76 -0.39 8.54
N TYR A 68 -15.08 0.52 9.24
CA TYR A 68 -14.33 0.21 10.46
C TYR A 68 -15.23 -0.31 11.60
N ALA A 69 -16.43 0.27 11.77
CA ALA A 69 -17.38 -0.21 12.77
C ALA A 69 -17.86 -1.65 12.48
N SER A 70 -18.14 -1.98 11.22
CA SER A 70 -18.57 -3.33 10.82
C SER A 70 -17.46 -4.38 11.02
N MET A 71 -16.20 -4.00 10.78
CA MET A 71 -15.04 -4.86 11.00
C MET A 71 -14.79 -5.13 12.49
N LEU A 72 -14.89 -4.09 13.33
CA LEU A 72 -14.70 -4.21 14.77
C LEU A 72 -15.76 -5.15 15.38
N VAL A 73 -17.03 -5.02 14.95
CA VAL A 73 -18.12 -5.89 15.39
C VAL A 73 -17.90 -7.35 14.98
N ARG A 74 -17.40 -7.61 13.76
CA ARG A 74 -17.08 -8.97 13.31
C ARG A 74 -15.94 -9.60 14.10
N LYS A 75 -14.89 -8.83 14.40
CA LYS A 75 -13.75 -9.31 15.19
C LYS A 75 -14.13 -9.61 16.64
N LEU A 76 -14.98 -8.77 17.24
CA LEU A 76 -15.50 -8.98 18.59
C LEU A 76 -16.53 -10.13 18.68
N SER A 77 -17.20 -10.48 17.57
CA SER A 77 -18.17 -11.59 17.52
C SER A 77 -17.57 -12.93 17.09
N GLY A 78 -16.25 -13.00 16.92
CA GLY A 78 -15.56 -14.24 16.53
C GLY A 78 -15.90 -14.74 15.13
N GLN A 79 -16.46 -13.89 14.27
CA GLN A 79 -16.73 -14.25 12.88
C GLN A 79 -15.46 -14.10 12.04
N PRO A 80 -15.18 -15.04 11.13
CA PRO A 80 -14.03 -14.94 10.23
C PRO A 80 -14.17 -13.71 9.32
N SER A 81 -13.12 -12.89 9.29
CA SER A 81 -13.01 -11.79 8.33
C SER A 81 -12.72 -12.38 6.94
N PRO A 82 -13.35 -11.88 5.86
CA PRO A 82 -12.98 -12.27 4.50
C PRO A 82 -11.60 -11.73 4.07
N PHE A 83 -10.97 -10.89 4.90
CA PHE A 83 -9.62 -10.37 4.71
C PHE A 83 -8.81 -10.68 5.98
N GLU A 84 -7.94 -11.67 5.90
CA GLU A 84 -6.87 -11.88 6.88
C GLU A 84 -5.67 -11.01 6.49
N PHE A 85 -4.98 -10.50 7.51
CA PHE A 85 -3.79 -9.64 7.48
C PHE A 85 -4.01 -8.11 7.48
N PHE A 86 -4.00 -7.56 8.70
CA PHE A 86 -3.34 -6.27 8.98
C PHE A 86 -2.56 -6.41 10.29
N PRO A 87 -1.28 -6.03 10.35
CA PRO A 87 -0.56 -5.86 11.60
C PRO A 87 -0.93 -4.48 12.14
N TYR A 88 -1.76 -4.42 13.17
CA TYR A 88 -1.77 -3.26 14.05
C TYR A 88 -1.57 -3.72 15.47
N GLU A 89 -0.51 -3.17 16.05
CA GLU A 89 -0.18 -3.27 17.46
C GLU A 89 -1.19 -2.54 18.33
N ARG A 90 -1.54 -3.21 19.43
CA ARG A 90 -2.10 -2.69 20.70
C ARG A 90 -3.33 -1.77 20.62
N VAL A 91 -4.48 -2.36 20.93
CA VAL A 91 -5.62 -1.63 21.51
C VAL A 91 -5.30 -1.38 22.99
N ILE A 92 -5.05 -0.13 23.37
CA ILE A 92 -4.87 0.25 24.79
C ILE A 92 -6.23 0.62 25.37
N LEU A 93 -6.71 -0.16 26.33
CA LEU A 93 -7.88 0.18 27.14
C LEU A 93 -7.42 1.07 28.30
N LEU A 94 -7.79 2.35 28.27
CA LEU A 94 -7.55 3.27 29.39
C LEU A 94 -8.78 3.26 30.32
N GLU A 95 -8.54 3.05 31.62
CA GLU A 95 -9.56 3.28 32.65
C GLU A 95 -9.83 4.79 32.79
N GLU A 96 -11.06 5.17 33.14
CA GLU A 96 -11.59 6.55 33.06
C GLU A 96 -10.82 7.61 33.90
N ASP A 97 -9.86 7.22 34.74
CA ASP A 97 -9.11 8.11 35.64
C ASP A 97 -7.57 7.96 35.56
N ALA A 98 -7.02 7.39 34.48
CA ALA A 98 -5.56 7.28 34.34
C ALA A 98 -4.92 8.61 33.92
N THR A 99 -4.27 9.30 34.87
CA THR A 99 -3.37 10.43 34.58
C THR A 99 -2.03 9.87 34.10
N VAL A 100 -1.70 10.09 32.83
CA VAL A 100 -0.37 9.76 32.30
C VAL A 100 0.55 10.93 32.64
N CYS A 101 1.48 10.71 33.56
CA CYS A 101 2.60 11.62 33.79
C CYS A 101 3.68 11.29 32.74
N PHE A 102 3.95 12.23 31.84
CA PHE A 102 5.14 12.17 31.00
C PHE A 102 6.25 12.88 31.76
N ASP A 103 7.22 12.10 32.23
CA ASP A 103 8.49 12.66 32.68
C ASP A 103 9.21 13.19 31.44
N GLU A 104 9.63 14.47 31.50
CA GLU A 104 10.45 15.12 30.48
C GLU A 104 11.79 14.37 30.42
N LEU A 105 11.94 13.48 29.43
CA LEU A 105 13.21 12.84 29.11
C LEU A 105 14.04 13.83 28.30
N GLU A 106 15.26 14.08 28.76
CA GLU A 106 16.23 14.98 28.14
C GLU A 106 16.72 14.39 26.81
N ASP A 107 16.65 15.19 25.74
CA ASP A 107 16.99 14.83 24.35
C ASP A 107 18.52 14.72 24.14
N GLU A 108 19.09 13.55 24.40
CA GLU A 108 20.45 13.19 23.98
C GLU A 108 20.40 11.75 23.46
N ASP A 109 20.14 11.54 22.15
CA ASP A 109 20.50 10.36 21.30
C ASP A 109 19.74 10.29 19.94
N GLU A 110 19.41 11.43 19.27
CA GLU A 110 18.61 11.41 18.02
C GLU A 110 19.29 10.71 16.80
N ASP A 111 20.62 10.57 16.79
CA ASP A 111 21.35 10.06 15.62
C ASP A 111 21.45 8.51 15.56
N GLU A 112 21.29 7.79 16.68
CA GLU A 112 21.37 6.31 16.69
C GLU A 112 20.05 5.66 16.22
N ASP A 113 18.91 6.27 16.52
CA ASP A 113 17.58 5.73 16.19
C ASP A 113 17.29 5.74 14.67
N GLU A 114 17.74 6.78 13.93
CA GLU A 114 17.49 6.90 12.48
C GLU A 114 18.17 5.79 11.67
N VAL A 115 19.34 5.30 12.11
CA VAL A 115 20.11 4.26 11.40
C VAL A 115 19.47 2.87 11.59
N GLU A 116 18.88 2.61 12.76
CA GLU A 116 18.18 1.34 13.03
C GLU A 116 16.91 1.22 12.16
N ASP A 117 16.16 2.33 12.03
CA ASP A 117 14.95 2.42 11.19
C ASP A 117 15.23 2.18 9.70
N GLU A 118 16.33 2.71 9.15
CA GLU A 118 16.69 2.50 7.75
C GLU A 118 17.04 1.03 7.45
N ASN A 119 17.72 0.37 8.39
CA ASN A 119 18.08 -1.04 8.27
C ASN A 119 16.84 -1.93 8.34
N GLU A 120 15.92 -1.69 9.28
CA GLU A 120 14.67 -2.42 9.38
C GLU A 120 13.83 -2.26 8.11
N MET A 121 13.71 -1.03 7.59
CA MET A 121 13.01 -0.76 6.33
C MET A 121 13.62 -1.52 5.15
N SER A 122 14.96 -1.57 5.06
CA SER A 122 15.67 -2.31 4.02
C SER A 122 15.40 -3.82 4.08
N GLU A 123 15.34 -4.39 5.29
CA GLU A 123 15.00 -5.80 5.51
C GLU A 123 13.55 -6.11 5.12
N LEU A 124 12.60 -5.28 5.53
CA LEU A 124 11.18 -5.43 5.18
C LEU A 124 10.94 -5.33 3.67
N LEU A 125 11.58 -4.36 3.01
CA LEU A 125 11.51 -4.21 1.55
C LEU A 125 12.14 -5.40 0.83
N THR A 126 13.29 -5.88 1.32
CA THR A 126 13.95 -7.06 0.75
C THR A 126 13.07 -8.31 0.90
N ALA A 127 12.45 -8.50 2.06
CA ALA A 127 11.51 -9.60 2.30
C ALA A 127 10.29 -9.50 1.39
N GLN A 128 9.67 -8.32 1.27
CA GLN A 128 8.54 -8.06 0.39
C GLN A 128 8.87 -8.30 -1.09
N LEU A 129 10.07 -7.93 -1.54
CA LEU A 129 10.46 -8.07 -2.94
C LEU A 129 11.12 -9.41 -3.27
N SER A 130 11.27 -10.30 -2.28
CA SER A 130 11.87 -11.63 -2.46
C SER A 130 11.02 -12.60 -3.28
N HIS A 131 9.74 -12.30 -3.49
CA HIS A 131 8.83 -13.13 -4.27
C HIS A 131 7.93 -12.32 -5.19
N ARG A 132 7.47 -12.95 -6.28
CA ARG A 132 6.72 -12.30 -7.34
C ARG A 132 5.43 -11.62 -6.87
N ASP A 133 4.69 -12.24 -5.96
CA ASP A 133 3.45 -11.65 -5.44
C ASP A 133 3.72 -10.44 -4.52
N GLY A 134 4.85 -10.43 -3.83
CA GLY A 134 5.24 -9.32 -3.00
C GLY A 134 5.69 -8.12 -3.85
N ILE A 135 6.39 -8.36 -4.96
CA ILE A 135 6.64 -7.34 -6.00
C ILE A 135 5.32 -6.75 -6.52
N ARG A 136 4.31 -7.59 -6.82
CA ARG A 136 3.00 -7.10 -7.27
C ARG A 136 2.30 -6.24 -6.22
N GLY A 137 2.29 -6.70 -4.97
CA GLY A 137 1.72 -5.95 -3.85
C GLY A 137 2.41 -4.61 -3.66
N PHE A 138 3.75 -4.59 -3.76
CA PHE A 138 4.54 -3.36 -3.72
C PHE A 138 4.13 -2.39 -4.84
N PHE A 139 4.10 -2.83 -6.10
CA PHE A 139 3.68 -1.96 -7.20
C PHE A 139 2.25 -1.46 -7.02
N ALA A 140 1.33 -2.29 -6.56
CA ALA A 140 -0.05 -1.87 -6.29
C ALA A 140 -0.07 -0.73 -5.28
N ALA A 141 0.53 -0.93 -4.10
CA ALA A 141 0.54 0.07 -3.02
C ALA A 141 1.32 1.34 -3.38
N TYR A 142 2.54 1.19 -3.94
CA TYR A 142 3.41 2.32 -4.26
C TYR A 142 2.85 3.17 -5.40
N LEU A 143 2.27 2.55 -6.43
CA LEU A 143 1.72 3.29 -7.57
C LEU A 143 0.35 3.92 -7.26
N SER A 144 -0.44 3.35 -6.36
CA SER A 144 -1.79 3.84 -6.04
C SER A 144 -1.85 4.84 -4.89
N GLY A 145 -0.72 5.21 -4.27
CA GLY A 145 -0.70 6.13 -3.13
C GLY A 145 -1.38 7.47 -3.45
N GLU A 146 -2.32 7.87 -2.60
CA GLU A 146 -3.07 9.13 -2.71
C GLU A 146 -2.28 10.32 -2.13
N GLY A 147 -2.48 11.51 -2.69
CA GLY A 147 -1.77 12.73 -2.29
C GLY A 147 -0.33 12.80 -2.81
N ASP A 148 0.47 13.67 -2.19
CA ASP A 148 1.92 13.75 -2.41
C ASP A 148 2.60 12.66 -1.60
N THR A 149 3.03 11.62 -2.30
CA THR A 149 3.64 10.43 -1.69
C THR A 149 5.12 10.34 -2.02
N VAL A 150 5.82 9.40 -1.37
CA VAL A 150 7.20 9.02 -1.73
C VAL A 150 7.32 8.62 -3.22
N ALA A 151 6.23 8.12 -3.82
CA ALA A 151 6.19 7.82 -5.24
C ALA A 151 6.21 9.06 -6.15
N ASP A 152 5.92 10.24 -5.62
CA ASP A 152 5.95 11.52 -6.34
C ASP A 152 7.26 12.29 -6.15
N ALA A 153 8.10 11.89 -5.19
CA ALA A 153 9.43 12.45 -5.00
C ALA A 153 10.29 12.31 -6.27
N GLU A 154 11.22 13.24 -6.48
CA GLU A 154 12.08 13.25 -7.67
C GLU A 154 12.95 11.98 -7.76
N HIS A 155 13.44 11.52 -6.61
CA HIS A 155 14.29 10.34 -6.49
C HIS A 155 13.58 9.21 -5.76
N ILE A 156 13.97 7.98 -6.08
CA ILE A 156 13.54 6.80 -5.34
C ILE A 156 14.44 6.69 -4.10
N PRO A 157 13.86 6.49 -2.89
CA PRO A 157 14.65 6.32 -1.67
C PRO A 157 15.72 5.23 -1.83
N ALA A 158 16.90 5.45 -1.25
CA ALA A 158 18.03 4.53 -1.37
C ALA A 158 17.69 3.11 -0.88
N PRO A 159 17.04 2.89 0.29
CA PRO A 159 16.69 1.55 0.74
C PRO A 159 15.79 0.80 -0.24
N LEU A 160 14.84 1.51 -0.87
CA LEU A 160 13.97 0.94 -1.89
C LEU A 160 14.72 0.62 -3.18
N SER A 161 15.60 1.52 -3.63
CA SER A 161 16.44 1.27 -4.81
C SER A 161 17.30 0.01 -4.62
N GLU A 162 17.93 -0.14 -3.46
CA GLU A 162 18.75 -1.31 -3.14
C GLU A 162 17.93 -2.60 -3.09
N ALA A 163 16.78 -2.58 -2.40
CA ALA A 163 15.91 -3.75 -2.33
C ALA A 163 15.41 -4.18 -3.73
N MET A 164 15.06 -3.23 -4.60
CA MET A 164 14.66 -3.53 -5.98
C MET A 164 15.81 -4.11 -6.82
N GLN A 165 17.06 -3.69 -6.59
CA GLN A 165 18.23 -4.24 -7.29
C GLN A 165 18.56 -5.67 -6.86
N ARG A 166 18.21 -6.06 -5.63
CA ARG A 166 18.38 -7.43 -5.11
C ARG A 166 17.23 -8.37 -5.46
N ALA A 167 16.08 -7.84 -5.87
CA ALA A 167 14.91 -8.62 -6.25
C ALA A 167 15.13 -9.43 -7.54
N ASP A 168 14.21 -10.35 -7.84
CA ASP A 168 14.16 -11.02 -9.16
C ASP A 168 13.93 -9.97 -10.26
N MET A 169 15.01 -9.64 -10.97
CA MET A 169 15.03 -8.58 -11.99
C MET A 169 14.09 -8.87 -13.16
N ASP A 170 13.93 -10.13 -13.55
CA ASP A 170 13.00 -10.49 -14.64
C ASP A 170 11.55 -10.23 -14.23
N ALA A 171 11.18 -10.65 -13.02
CA ALA A 171 9.84 -10.41 -12.48
C ALA A 171 9.58 -8.91 -12.23
N MET A 172 10.53 -8.21 -11.60
CA MET A 172 10.45 -6.78 -11.30
C MET A 172 10.24 -5.96 -12.57
N VAL A 173 11.10 -6.17 -13.58
CA VAL A 173 11.00 -5.46 -14.86
C VAL A 173 9.70 -5.80 -15.57
N GLN A 174 9.34 -7.08 -15.67
CA GLN A 174 8.11 -7.48 -16.38
C GLN A 174 6.86 -6.85 -15.76
N ILE A 175 6.76 -6.86 -14.42
CA ILE A 175 5.63 -6.25 -13.70
C ILE A 175 5.64 -4.73 -13.87
N GLY A 176 6.80 -4.08 -13.75
CA GLY A 176 6.93 -2.64 -14.00
C GLY A 176 6.50 -2.26 -15.41
N CYS A 177 6.94 -3.00 -16.43
CA CYS A 177 6.52 -2.81 -17.81
C CYS A 177 5.00 -3.01 -17.99
N MET A 178 4.40 -4.01 -17.35
CA MET A 178 2.94 -4.20 -17.40
C MET A 178 2.20 -2.99 -16.81
N ASN A 179 2.68 -2.44 -15.69
CA ASN A 179 2.08 -1.25 -15.09
C ASN A 179 2.16 -0.03 -16.01
N VAL A 180 3.29 0.19 -16.70
CA VAL A 180 3.41 1.25 -17.73
C VAL A 180 2.43 0.99 -18.87
N VAL A 181 2.43 -0.20 -19.48
CA VAL A 181 1.53 -0.54 -20.60
C VAL A 181 0.07 -0.27 -20.25
N MET A 182 -0.39 -0.79 -19.10
CA MET A 182 -1.78 -0.67 -18.71
C MET A 182 -2.17 0.78 -18.41
N SER A 183 -1.38 1.49 -17.60
CA SER A 183 -1.71 2.86 -17.19
C SER A 183 -1.58 3.88 -18.34
N THR A 184 -0.62 3.70 -19.24
CA THR A 184 -0.52 4.48 -20.48
C THR A 184 -1.75 4.27 -21.36
N ALA A 185 -2.14 3.02 -21.63
CA ALA A 185 -3.34 2.74 -22.43
C ALA A 185 -4.63 3.28 -21.79
N MET A 186 -4.73 3.20 -20.46
CA MET A 186 -5.89 3.75 -19.73
C MET A 186 -5.99 5.28 -19.84
N THR A 187 -4.87 5.97 -20.06
CA THR A 187 -4.86 7.45 -20.20
C THR A 187 -5.60 7.92 -21.46
N SER A 188 -5.49 7.19 -22.57
CA SER A 188 -6.28 7.46 -23.78
C SER A 188 -7.67 6.81 -23.73
N MET A 189 -7.85 5.70 -23.02
CA MET A 189 -9.14 4.99 -22.93
C MET A 189 -10.20 5.70 -22.08
N TYR A 190 -9.85 6.26 -20.93
CA TYR A 190 -10.85 6.89 -20.06
C TYR A 190 -11.42 8.16 -20.70
N SER A 191 -12.69 8.49 -20.46
CA SER A 191 -13.24 9.81 -20.83
C SER A 191 -13.16 10.80 -19.68
N ASP A 192 -13.21 10.31 -18.44
CA ASP A 192 -13.14 11.10 -17.22
C ASP A 192 -11.72 11.69 -17.02
N PRO A 193 -11.57 13.02 -16.94
CA PRO A 193 -10.29 13.68 -16.69
C PRO A 193 -9.58 13.22 -15.41
N ALA A 194 -10.32 12.91 -14.34
CA ALA A 194 -9.73 12.46 -13.07
C ALA A 194 -9.10 11.07 -13.22
N LEU A 195 -9.79 10.14 -13.89
CA LEU A 195 -9.28 8.80 -14.16
C LEU A 195 -8.08 8.84 -15.12
N LYS A 196 -8.09 9.74 -16.11
CA LYS A 196 -6.92 9.99 -16.98
C LYS A 196 -5.73 10.48 -16.18
N ALA A 197 -5.93 11.47 -15.30
CA ALA A 197 -4.86 12.01 -14.47
C ALA A 197 -4.26 10.95 -13.55
N ASN A 198 -5.09 10.11 -12.93
CA ASN A 198 -4.63 9.00 -12.08
C ASN A 198 -3.84 7.97 -12.88
N SER A 199 -4.30 7.60 -14.07
CA SER A 199 -3.60 6.67 -14.96
C SER A 199 -2.26 7.23 -15.41
N ALA A 200 -2.22 8.51 -15.81
CA ALA A 200 -0.98 9.19 -16.17
C ALA A 200 0.01 9.27 -14.99
N LYS A 201 -0.50 9.50 -13.77
CA LYS A 201 0.30 9.49 -12.53
C LYS A 201 0.92 8.11 -12.29
N MET A 202 0.14 7.03 -12.41
CA MET A 202 0.63 5.66 -12.29
C MET A 202 1.67 5.31 -13.36
N ALA A 203 1.46 5.75 -14.61
CA ALA A 203 2.41 5.55 -15.70
C ALA A 203 3.74 6.25 -15.40
N LYS A 204 3.69 7.52 -14.96
CA LYS A 204 4.86 8.30 -14.56
C LYS A 204 5.64 7.63 -13.44
N ARG A 205 4.95 7.22 -12.36
CA ARG A 205 5.57 6.51 -11.21
C ARG A 205 6.22 5.18 -11.64
N SER A 206 5.56 4.43 -12.51
CA SER A 206 6.07 3.15 -13.05
C SER A 206 7.31 3.37 -13.93
N LYS A 207 7.29 4.38 -14.81
CA LYS A 207 8.46 4.78 -15.62
C LYS A 207 9.63 5.15 -14.71
N LYS A 208 9.40 5.91 -13.63
CA LYS A 208 10.43 6.28 -12.66
C LYS A 208 11.12 5.06 -12.04
N ILE A 209 10.34 4.05 -11.64
CA ILE A 209 10.89 2.78 -11.13
C ILE A 209 11.76 2.11 -12.21
N LEU A 210 11.24 1.90 -13.41
CA LEU A 210 11.99 1.23 -14.48
C LEU A 210 13.29 1.97 -14.82
N SER A 211 13.24 3.31 -14.99
CA SER A 211 14.41 4.13 -15.26
C SER A 211 15.48 4.07 -14.18
N SER A 212 15.09 3.82 -12.91
CA SER A 212 16.05 3.66 -11.81
C SER A 212 16.81 2.34 -11.87
N LEU A 213 16.21 1.28 -12.41
CA LEU A 213 16.83 -0.06 -12.46
C LEU A 213 17.98 -0.14 -13.48
N LYS A 214 17.93 0.68 -14.54
CA LYS A 214 18.96 0.74 -15.61
C LYS A 214 19.44 -0.63 -16.11
N SER A 215 18.53 -1.60 -16.14
CA SER A 215 18.86 -3.01 -16.36
C SER A 215 18.77 -3.40 -17.84
N ILE A 216 19.65 -4.29 -18.30
CA ILE A 216 19.56 -4.90 -19.63
C ILE A 216 18.22 -5.63 -19.83
N HIS A 217 17.62 -6.13 -18.76
CA HIS A 217 16.30 -6.78 -18.79
C HIS A 217 15.20 -5.78 -19.14
N MET A 218 15.29 -4.54 -18.63
CA MET A 218 14.40 -3.44 -18.98
C MET A 218 14.48 -3.13 -20.47
N MET A 219 15.69 -2.88 -20.98
CA MET A 219 15.90 -2.56 -22.40
C MET A 219 15.32 -3.64 -23.34
N LYS A 220 15.59 -4.92 -23.06
CA LYS A 220 15.04 -6.04 -23.85
C LYS A 220 13.51 -6.10 -23.82
N ASN A 221 12.88 -5.76 -22.69
CA ASN A 221 11.43 -5.67 -22.60
C ASN A 221 10.90 -4.46 -23.37
N CYS A 222 11.51 -3.28 -23.24
CA CYS A 222 11.13 -2.08 -23.98
C CYS A 222 11.16 -2.33 -25.50
N GLU A 223 12.26 -2.89 -26.02
CA GLU A 223 12.41 -3.25 -27.44
C GLU A 223 11.30 -4.21 -27.89
N ALA A 224 11.05 -5.29 -27.13
CA ALA A 224 10.02 -6.25 -27.47
C ALA A 224 8.61 -5.63 -27.46
N ILE A 225 8.30 -4.76 -26.51
CA ILE A 225 7.02 -4.05 -26.43
C ILE A 225 6.84 -3.13 -27.63
N VAL A 226 7.85 -2.34 -27.99
CA VAL A 226 7.82 -1.43 -29.14
C VAL A 226 7.63 -2.21 -30.44
N VAL A 227 8.36 -3.31 -30.63
CA VAL A 227 8.22 -4.19 -31.81
C VAL A 227 6.80 -4.74 -31.93
N VAL A 228 6.22 -5.22 -30.83
CA VAL A 228 4.85 -5.77 -30.86
C VAL A 228 3.81 -4.67 -31.09
N ALA A 229 3.94 -3.52 -30.42
CA ALA A 229 2.95 -2.44 -30.49
C ALA A 229 2.98 -1.71 -31.85
N THR A 230 4.14 -1.61 -32.50
CA THR A 230 4.25 -1.06 -33.86
C THR A 230 3.90 -2.07 -34.95
N GLY A 231 3.91 -3.37 -34.63
CA GLY A 231 3.80 -4.43 -35.63
C GLY A 231 5.02 -4.56 -36.54
N ALA A 232 6.14 -3.89 -36.22
CA ALA A 232 7.37 -3.97 -36.99
C ALA A 232 8.00 -5.36 -36.88
N ALA A 233 8.66 -5.82 -37.93
CA ALA A 233 9.55 -6.98 -37.86
C ALA A 233 10.95 -6.49 -37.49
N ASP A 234 11.38 -6.66 -36.23
CA ASP A 234 12.78 -6.45 -35.83
C ASP A 234 13.39 -7.79 -35.40
N HIS A 235 14.42 -8.22 -36.12
CA HIS A 235 15.15 -9.46 -35.85
C HIS A 235 16.08 -9.35 -34.63
N ARG A 236 16.32 -8.14 -34.11
CA ARG A 236 17.16 -7.90 -32.92
C ARG A 236 16.41 -8.13 -31.61
N ALA A 237 15.09 -7.98 -31.61
CA ALA A 237 14.29 -8.17 -30.41
C ALA A 237 14.27 -9.64 -29.98
N ASN A 238 14.27 -9.87 -28.66
CA ASN A 238 14.24 -11.21 -28.10
C ASN A 238 12.92 -11.94 -28.50
N PRO A 239 12.96 -13.07 -29.23
CA PRO A 239 11.76 -13.75 -29.72
C PRO A 239 10.81 -14.24 -28.63
N GLN A 240 11.35 -14.64 -27.47
CA GLN A 240 10.53 -15.09 -26.34
C GLN A 240 9.75 -13.94 -25.72
N LEU A 241 10.39 -12.78 -25.53
CA LEU A 241 9.73 -11.57 -25.05
C LEU A 241 8.72 -11.03 -26.07
N VAL A 242 9.04 -11.04 -27.36
CA VAL A 242 8.09 -10.66 -28.42
C VAL A 242 6.85 -11.56 -28.38
N LYS A 243 7.02 -12.88 -28.22
CA LYS A 243 5.89 -13.83 -28.09
C LYS A 243 5.06 -13.53 -26.84
N LEU A 244 5.72 -13.26 -25.70
CA LEU A 244 5.08 -12.91 -24.44
C LEU A 244 4.23 -11.64 -24.57
N TRP A 245 4.85 -10.53 -25.01
CA TRP A 245 4.19 -9.23 -25.13
C TRP A 245 3.10 -9.23 -26.20
N LYS A 246 3.26 -10.01 -27.29
CA LYS A 246 2.18 -10.26 -28.25
C LYS A 246 0.97 -10.94 -27.61
N GLY A 247 1.19 -11.88 -26.70
CA GLY A 247 0.12 -12.51 -25.93
C GLY A 247 -0.60 -11.51 -25.03
N ILE A 248 0.17 -10.71 -24.27
CA ILE A 248 -0.35 -9.70 -23.35
C ILE A 248 -1.12 -8.61 -24.11
N LEU A 249 -0.51 -7.90 -25.06
CA LEU A 249 -1.17 -6.80 -25.77
C LEU A 249 -2.43 -7.27 -26.52
N LYS A 250 -2.41 -8.50 -27.05
CA LYS A 250 -3.60 -9.10 -27.69
C LYS A 250 -4.72 -9.41 -26.68
N SER A 251 -4.42 -9.84 -25.45
CA SER A 251 -5.46 -10.17 -24.46
C SER A 251 -6.23 -8.94 -23.99
N TYR A 252 -5.57 -7.78 -23.92
CA TYR A 252 -6.20 -6.51 -23.53
C TYR A 252 -6.93 -5.80 -24.68
N LYS A 253 -6.74 -6.23 -25.94
CA LYS A 253 -7.42 -5.68 -27.13
C LYS A 253 -7.22 -4.16 -27.29
N TYR A 254 -6.00 -3.68 -27.06
CA TYR A 254 -5.67 -2.27 -27.28
C TYR A 254 -5.88 -1.87 -28.75
N GLU A 255 -6.47 -0.70 -28.95
CA GLU A 255 -6.70 -0.01 -30.22
C GLU A 255 -5.43 0.73 -30.67
N GLU A 256 -5.44 1.22 -31.91
CA GLU A 256 -4.28 1.88 -32.53
C GLU A 256 -3.78 3.09 -31.73
N GLU A 257 -4.68 3.89 -31.14
CA GLU A 257 -4.30 5.05 -30.34
C GLU A 257 -3.51 4.63 -29.09
N GLN A 258 -4.01 3.64 -28.35
CA GLN A 258 -3.36 3.14 -27.14
C GLN A 258 -2.02 2.46 -27.45
N LEU A 259 -1.93 1.73 -28.57
CA LEU A 259 -0.67 1.15 -29.04
C LEU A 259 0.36 2.23 -29.37
N ARG A 260 -0.04 3.34 -30.01
CA ARG A 260 0.87 4.48 -30.25
C ARG A 260 1.35 5.10 -28.95
N ASP A 261 0.47 5.33 -27.98
CA ASP A 261 0.85 5.90 -26.68
C ASP A 261 1.84 4.99 -25.92
N ILE A 262 1.62 3.67 -25.97
CA ILE A 262 2.55 2.67 -25.41
C ILE A 262 3.92 2.80 -26.10
N VAL A 263 3.98 2.89 -27.43
CA VAL A 263 5.25 3.05 -28.16
C VAL A 263 5.98 4.30 -27.72
N ILE A 264 5.30 5.44 -27.59
CA ILE A 264 5.90 6.70 -27.12
C ILE A 264 6.46 6.49 -25.71
N ALA A 265 5.65 5.95 -24.79
CA ALA A 265 6.05 5.76 -23.40
C ALA A 265 7.30 4.88 -23.22
N PHE A 266 7.45 3.84 -24.05
CA PHE A 266 8.61 2.94 -24.02
C PHE A 266 9.80 3.44 -24.85
N THR A 267 9.57 4.28 -25.85
CA THR A 267 10.67 4.96 -26.56
C THR A 267 11.36 5.96 -25.64
N ASP A 268 10.60 6.67 -24.81
CA ASP A 268 11.16 7.58 -23.80
C ASP A 268 11.98 6.88 -22.69
N LEU A 269 11.77 5.57 -22.50
CA LEU A 269 12.47 4.77 -21.47
C LEU A 269 13.80 4.18 -21.95
N MET A 270 14.02 4.13 -23.26
CA MET A 270 15.22 3.58 -23.90
C MET A 270 16.28 4.66 -24.11
#